data_AF-A0A2T5HYU0-F1
#
_entry.id   AF-A0A2T5HYU0-F1
#
_cell.length_a   1.000
_cell.length_b   1.000
_cell.length_c   1.000
_cell.angle_alpha   90.00
_cell.angle_beta   90.00
_cell.angle_gamma   90.00
#
_symmetry.space_group_name_H-M   'P 1'
#
loop_
_entity.id
_entity.type
_entity.pdbx_description
1 polymer ?
#
loop_
_entity_poly.entity_id
_entity_poly.type
_entity_poly.pdbx_seq_one_letter_code
_entity_poly.pdbx_strand_id
1 'polypeptide(L)'
;MNGWIRLWIVTACLGFCITAIFVWYFKTEPEAIPHENEFIDSLREEEKKFICSGSKYINNCKDQNKIDVRMPNDFIITFVEDREESQAAAHAYWAKVEKKALRIQLDFALKGFMVWLSSTLAILIFGYGIAWIRAGFQNHKS
;
A
#
# COMPACT_ATOMS: atom_id res chain seq x y z
N MET A 1 28.54 -27.45 3.85
CA MET A 1 27.91 -26.16 3.48
C MET A 1 29.00 -25.14 3.23
N ASN A 2 29.13 -24.63 2.00
CA ASN A 2 30.22 -23.75 1.60
C ASN A 2 30.14 -22.41 2.34
N GLY A 3 31.30 -21.79 2.66
CA GLY A 3 31.36 -20.50 3.36
C GLY A 3 30.58 -19.39 2.64
N TRP A 4 30.53 -19.46 1.30
CA TRP A 4 29.71 -18.58 0.47
C TRP A 4 28.20 -18.64 0.79
N ILE A 5 27.65 -19.85 0.94
CA ILE A 5 26.22 -20.04 1.22
C ILE A 5 25.88 -19.47 2.61
N ARG A 6 26.76 -19.66 3.60
CA ARG A 6 26.60 -19.07 4.94
C ARG A 6 26.56 -17.54 4.87
N LEU A 7 27.49 -16.94 4.15
CA LEU A 7 27.53 -15.48 3.97
C LEU A 7 26.26 -14.98 3.28
N TRP A 8 25.84 -15.64 2.20
CA TRP A 8 24.63 -15.30 1.48
C TRP A 8 23.39 -15.32 2.40
N ILE A 9 23.20 -16.39 3.17
CA ILE A 9 22.08 -16.50 4.13
C ILE A 9 22.08 -15.32 5.10
N VAL A 10 23.24 -15.00 5.71
CA VAL A 10 23.35 -13.90 6.68
C VAL A 10 23.00 -12.56 6.02
N THR A 11 23.54 -12.29 4.83
CA THR A 11 23.25 -11.04 4.10
C THR A 11 21.79 -10.95 3.66
N ALA A 12 21.19 -12.05 3.25
CA ALA A 12 19.78 -12.11 2.86
C ALA A 12 18.87 -11.84 4.06
N CYS A 13 19.13 -12.47 5.21
CA CYS A 13 18.39 -12.21 6.45
C CYS A 13 18.51 -10.75 6.89
N LEU A 14 19.73 -10.19 6.90
CA LEU A 14 19.93 -8.79 7.27
C LEU A 14 19.20 -7.84 6.32
N GLY A 15 19.31 -8.07 5.00
CA GLY A 15 18.61 -7.28 4.00
C GLY A 15 17.09 -7.37 4.12
N PHE A 16 16.58 -8.54 4.52
CA PHE A 16 15.14 -8.73 4.74
C PHE A 16 14.67 -7.91 5.93
N CYS A 17 15.40 -7.96 7.06
CA CYS A 17 15.10 -7.16 8.24
C CYS A 17 15.07 -5.66 7.92
N ILE A 18 16.06 -5.16 7.17
CA ILE A 18 16.11 -3.74 6.75
C ILE A 18 14.89 -3.40 5.88
N THR A 19 14.55 -4.25 4.91
CA THR A 19 13.38 -4.05 4.03
C THR A 19 12.07 -4.05 4.82
N ALA A 20 11.93 -4.97 5.78
CA ALA A 20 10.75 -5.05 6.64
C ALA A 20 10.61 -3.81 7.53
N ILE A 21 11.70 -3.32 8.13
CA ILE A 21 11.71 -2.08 8.92
C ILE A 21 11.33 -0.89 8.05
N PHE A 22 11.86 -0.81 6.83
CA PHE A 22 11.54 0.26 5.89
C PHE A 22 10.05 0.27 5.51
N VAL A 23 9.49 -0.89 5.15
CA VAL A 23 8.06 -1.03 4.85
C VAL A 23 7.18 -0.69 6.05
N TRP A 24 7.62 -1.03 7.26
CA TRP A 24 6.89 -0.70 8.48
C TRP A 24 6.94 0.80 8.82
N TYR A 25 8.10 1.43 8.66
CA TYR A 25 8.30 2.86 8.92
C TYR A 25 7.51 3.74 7.93
N PHE A 26 7.48 3.36 6.65
CA PHE A 26 6.74 4.08 5.60
C PHE A 26 5.30 3.60 5.43
N LYS A 27 4.63 3.26 6.53
CA LYS A 27 3.22 2.85 6.51
C LYS A 27 2.36 3.99 5.98
N THR A 28 1.62 3.73 4.90
CA THR A 28 0.62 4.68 4.39
C THR A 28 -0.54 4.76 5.36
N GLU A 29 -0.71 5.91 6.00
CA GLU A 29 -1.88 6.20 6.81
C GLU A 29 -3.09 6.47 5.90
N PRO A 30 -4.30 5.99 6.23
CA PRO A 30 -5.50 6.26 5.44
C PRO A 30 -5.75 7.77 5.22
N GLU A 31 -5.37 8.58 6.20
CA GLU A 31 -5.48 10.05 6.19
C GLU A 31 -4.61 10.71 5.12
N ALA A 32 -3.50 10.08 4.72
CA ALA A 32 -2.61 10.59 3.69
C ALA A 32 -3.10 10.28 2.26
N ILE A 33 -4.19 9.53 2.12
CA ILE A 33 -4.72 9.18 0.81
C ILE A 33 -5.49 10.37 0.24
N PRO A 34 -5.19 10.79 -1.00
CA PRO A 34 -5.99 11.80 -1.68
C PRO A 34 -7.44 11.34 -1.77
N HIS A 35 -8.33 12.02 -1.06
CA HIS A 35 -9.76 11.80 -1.15
C HIS A 35 -10.27 12.25 -2.53
N GLU A 36 -10.89 11.32 -3.26
CA GLU A 36 -11.34 11.47 -4.64
C GLU A 36 -12.83 11.13 -4.76
N ASN A 37 -13.51 11.66 -5.79
CA ASN A 37 -14.92 11.35 -6.06
C ASN A 37 -15.14 9.86 -6.39
N GLU A 38 -14.11 9.14 -6.84
CA GLU A 38 -14.18 7.71 -7.14
C GLU A 38 -14.60 6.88 -5.92
N PHE A 39 -14.23 7.30 -4.71
CA PHE A 39 -14.65 6.60 -3.49
C PHE A 39 -16.17 6.68 -3.32
N ILE A 40 -16.74 7.87 -3.53
CA ILE A 40 -18.18 8.13 -3.46
C ILE A 40 -18.88 7.33 -4.55
N ASP A 41 -18.35 7.34 -5.78
CA ASP A 41 -18.89 6.60 -6.91
C ASP A 41 -18.90 5.07 -6.67
N SER A 42 -17.99 4.56 -5.84
CA SER A 42 -17.88 3.15 -5.47
C SER A 42 -18.82 2.70 -4.33
N LEU A 43 -19.53 3.64 -3.70
CA LEU A 43 -20.54 3.35 -2.69
C LEU A 43 -21.80 2.75 -3.32
N ARG A 44 -22.62 2.12 -2.49
CA ARG A 44 -23.95 1.66 -2.94
C ARG A 44 -24.86 2.85 -3.17
N GLU A 45 -25.85 2.69 -4.05
CA GLU A 45 -26.80 3.75 -4.37
C GLU A 45 -27.62 4.20 -3.15
N GLU A 46 -27.83 3.32 -2.17
CA GLU A 46 -28.45 3.66 -0.88
C GLU A 46 -27.57 4.61 -0.06
N GLU A 47 -26.28 4.34 0.05
CA GLU A 47 -25.31 5.15 0.80
C GLU A 47 -25.06 6.51 0.13
N LYS A 48 -25.09 6.55 -1.21
CA LYS A 48 -24.90 7.79 -1.99
C LYS A 48 -25.98 8.83 -1.77
N LYS A 49 -27.20 8.43 -1.39
CA LYS A 49 -28.31 9.38 -1.16
C LYS A 49 -28.02 10.35 -0.02
N PHE A 50 -27.18 9.94 0.93
CA PHE A 50 -26.82 10.73 2.11
C PHE A 50 -25.57 11.58 1.91
N ILE A 51 -24.96 11.54 0.72
CA ILE A 51 -23.76 12.30 0.38
C ILE A 51 -24.14 13.38 -0.65
N CYS A 52 -23.83 14.62 -0.31
CA CYS A 52 -24.13 15.80 -1.13
C CYS A 52 -22.88 16.34 -1.86
N SER A 53 -21.70 15.76 -1.61
CA SER A 53 -20.43 16.22 -2.17
C SER A 53 -20.21 15.80 -3.62
N GLY A 54 -19.64 16.72 -4.42
CA GLY A 54 -19.36 16.54 -5.85
C GLY A 54 -20.49 17.07 -6.74
N SER A 55 -20.14 17.67 -7.89
CA SER A 55 -21.09 18.35 -8.80
C SER A 55 -22.27 17.47 -9.23
N LYS A 56 -22.08 16.15 -9.20
CA LYS A 56 -23.08 15.15 -9.58
C LYS A 56 -24.15 14.89 -8.52
N TYR A 57 -23.88 15.20 -7.25
CA TYR A 57 -24.73 14.82 -6.10
C TYR A 57 -25.37 16.02 -5.38
N ILE A 58 -25.10 17.25 -5.82
CA ILE A 58 -25.61 18.50 -5.21
C ILE A 58 -27.15 18.52 -5.11
N ASN A 59 -27.84 17.91 -6.08
CA ASN A 59 -29.31 17.93 -6.14
C ASN A 59 -29.98 17.03 -5.10
N ASN A 60 -29.26 16.07 -4.51
CA ASN A 60 -29.85 15.12 -3.55
C ASN A 60 -30.24 15.77 -2.22
N CYS A 61 -29.68 16.94 -1.90
CA CYS A 61 -29.76 17.55 -0.58
C CYS A 61 -30.30 18.98 -0.63
N LYS A 62 -31.17 19.30 -1.58
CA LYS A 62 -31.60 20.69 -1.82
C LYS A 62 -32.37 21.30 -0.63
N ASP A 63 -33.03 20.46 0.16
CA ASP A 63 -33.96 20.88 1.22
C ASP A 63 -33.65 20.25 2.60
N GLN A 64 -32.45 19.67 2.77
CA GLN A 64 -32.04 19.00 4.01
C GLN A 64 -30.92 19.76 4.72
N ASN A 65 -30.89 19.67 6.05
CA ASN A 65 -29.75 20.15 6.82
C ASN A 65 -28.49 19.34 6.46
N LYS A 66 -27.34 20.02 6.49
CA LYS A 66 -26.07 19.50 5.98
C LYS A 66 -24.98 19.58 7.03
N ILE A 67 -24.11 18.58 7.05
CA ILE A 67 -22.90 18.56 7.85
C ILE A 67 -21.71 18.43 6.90
N ASP A 68 -20.82 19.43 6.92
CA ASP A 68 -19.57 19.39 6.17
C ASP A 68 -18.47 18.77 7.03
N VAL A 69 -17.95 17.63 6.58
CA VAL A 69 -16.79 16.97 7.19
C VAL A 69 -15.57 17.28 6.35
N ARG A 70 -14.62 18.02 6.93
CA ARG A 70 -13.33 18.32 6.30
C ARG A 70 -12.36 17.18 6.57
N MET A 71 -11.82 16.60 5.50
CA MET A 71 -10.79 15.57 5.54
C MET A 71 -9.39 16.17 5.68
N PRO A 72 -8.37 15.39 6.10
CA PRO A 72 -7.00 15.88 6.31
C PRO A 72 -6.35 16.57 5.10
N ASN A 73 -6.81 16.25 3.88
CA ASN A 73 -6.35 16.86 2.63
C ASN A 73 -7.22 18.04 2.15
N ASP A 74 -7.96 18.69 3.06
CA ASP A 74 -8.94 19.76 2.78
C ASP A 74 -10.11 19.34 1.86
N PHE A 75 -10.26 18.05 1.55
CA PHE A 75 -11.43 17.55 0.83
C PHE A 75 -12.67 17.61 1.74
N ILE A 76 -13.73 18.26 1.27
CA ILE A 76 -14.96 18.42 2.06
C ILE A 76 -15.99 17.42 1.57
N ILE A 77 -16.49 16.59 2.50
CA ILE A 77 -17.62 15.68 2.26
C ILE A 77 -18.82 16.22 3.00
N THR A 78 -19.83 16.64 2.24
CA THR A 78 -21.10 17.08 2.79
C THR A 78 -22.03 15.87 2.95
N PHE A 79 -22.52 15.67 4.16
CA PHE A 79 -23.52 14.65 4.51
C PHE A 79 -24.85 15.32 4.87
N VAL A 80 -25.94 14.57 4.76
CA VAL A 80 -27.26 14.95 5.30
C VAL A 80 -27.22 14.87 6.84
N GLU A 81 -27.93 15.75 7.55
CA GLU A 81 -27.97 15.76 9.03
C GLU A 81 -28.79 14.59 9.65
N ASP A 82 -29.04 13.52 8.89
CA ASP A 82 -29.64 12.30 9.43
C ASP A 82 -28.56 11.44 10.09
N ARG A 83 -28.67 11.24 11.41
CA ARG A 83 -27.55 10.76 12.21
C ARG A 83 -27.21 9.29 11.97
N GLU A 84 -28.18 8.42 11.74
CA GLU A 84 -27.90 6.98 11.67
C GLU A 84 -27.44 6.57 10.27
N GLU A 85 -28.22 6.95 9.23
CA GLU A 85 -27.92 6.58 7.85
C GLU A 85 -26.67 7.28 7.32
N SER A 86 -26.43 8.54 7.71
CA SER A 86 -25.21 9.26 7.30
C SER A 86 -23.96 8.76 8.02
N GLN A 87 -24.09 8.26 9.26
CA GLN A 87 -22.99 7.57 9.93
C GLN A 87 -22.65 6.27 9.19
N ALA A 88 -23.67 5.49 8.79
CA ALA A 88 -23.45 4.29 7.99
C ALA A 88 -22.75 4.62 6.66
N ALA A 89 -23.18 5.66 5.95
CA ALA A 89 -22.53 6.13 4.73
C ALA A 89 -21.08 6.60 4.95
N ALA A 90 -20.81 7.31 6.06
CA ALA A 90 -19.47 7.74 6.43
C ALA A 90 -18.55 6.55 6.75
N HIS A 91 -19.04 5.55 7.50
CA HIS A 91 -18.31 4.32 7.76
C HIS A 91 -18.04 3.52 6.48
N ALA A 92 -19.04 3.41 5.60
CA ALA A 92 -18.88 2.75 4.30
C ALA A 92 -17.83 3.46 3.44
N TYR A 93 -17.85 4.80 3.41
CA TYR A 93 -16.84 5.62 2.75
C TYR A 93 -15.44 5.37 3.31
N TRP A 94 -15.29 5.43 4.64
CA TRP A 94 -14.00 5.23 5.29
C TRP A 94 -13.44 3.83 5.04
N ALA A 95 -14.30 2.79 5.04
CA ALA A 95 -13.89 1.44 4.70
C ALA A 95 -13.32 1.32 3.27
N LYS A 96 -13.79 2.14 2.31
CA LYS A 96 -13.22 2.19 0.95
C LYS A 96 -11.83 2.84 0.96
N VAL A 97 -11.66 3.92 1.73
CA VAL A 97 -10.37 4.61 1.88
C VAL A 97 -9.35 3.67 2.53
N GLU A 98 -9.70 3.01 3.64
CA GLU A 98 -8.86 2.01 4.30
C GLU A 98 -8.47 0.87 3.37
N LYS A 99 -9.42 0.37 2.56
CA LYS A 99 -9.13 -0.68 1.58
C LYS A 99 -8.12 -0.22 0.53
N LYS A 100 -8.19 1.04 0.05
CA LYS A 100 -7.19 1.60 -0.87
C LYS A 100 -5.84 1.76 -0.15
N ALA A 101 -5.82 2.19 1.12
CA ALA A 101 -4.62 2.27 1.95
C ALA A 101 -3.89 0.94 2.04
N LEU A 102 -4.62 -0.12 2.39
CA LEU A 102 -4.10 -1.47 2.50
C LEU A 102 -3.56 -1.97 1.15
N ARG A 103 -4.25 -1.67 0.05
CA ARG A 103 -3.78 -2.06 -1.29
C ARG A 103 -2.47 -1.35 -1.66
N ILE A 104 -2.36 -0.06 -1.38
CA ILE A 104 -1.14 0.72 -1.62
C ILE A 104 0.00 0.19 -0.75
N GLN A 105 -0.27 -0.06 0.53
CA GLN A 105 0.72 -0.61 1.47
C GLN A 105 1.19 -2.01 1.03
N LEU A 106 0.29 -2.88 0.57
CA LEU A 106 0.62 -4.20 0.07
C LEU A 106 1.45 -4.13 -1.21
N ASP A 107 1.09 -3.24 -2.15
CA ASP A 107 1.87 -3.01 -3.37
C ASP A 107 3.28 -2.51 -3.06
N PHE A 108 3.41 -1.59 -2.11
CA PHE A 108 4.70 -1.10 -1.64
C PHE A 108 5.54 -2.22 -0.97
N ALA A 109 4.92 -3.01 -0.10
CA ALA A 109 5.55 -4.16 0.53
C ALA A 109 6.01 -5.20 -0.50
N LEU A 110 5.19 -5.48 -1.52
CA LEU A 110 5.51 -6.41 -2.59
C LEU A 110 6.69 -5.90 -3.43
N LYS A 111 6.70 -4.62 -3.79
CA LYS A 111 7.83 -3.98 -4.50
C LYS A 111 9.11 -4.05 -3.68
N GLY A 112 9.05 -3.71 -2.39
CA GLY A 112 10.19 -3.83 -1.48
C GLY A 112 10.73 -5.25 -1.39
N PHE A 113 9.83 -6.23 -1.24
CA PHE A 113 10.19 -7.65 -1.24
C PHE A 113 10.86 -8.09 -2.54
N MET A 114 10.35 -7.67 -3.70
CA MET A 114 10.93 -8.01 -5.01
C MET A 114 12.32 -7.41 -5.20
N VAL A 115 12.55 -6.17 -4.75
CA VAL A 115 13.87 -5.54 -4.78
C VAL A 115 14.86 -6.30 -3.89
N TRP A 116 14.44 -6.67 -2.67
CA TRP A 116 15.26 -7.50 -1.78
C TRP A 116 15.58 -8.87 -2.39
N LEU A 117 14.57 -9.56 -2.92
CA LEU A 117 14.71 -10.90 -3.50
C LEU A 117 15.62 -10.88 -4.74
N SER A 118 15.44 -9.91 -5.64
CA SER A 118 16.28 -9.77 -6.83
C SER A 118 17.74 -9.47 -6.46
N SER A 119 17.97 -8.60 -5.48
CA SER A 119 19.32 -8.26 -4.99
C SER A 119 20.02 -9.46 -4.35
N THR A 120 19.31 -10.22 -3.51
CA THR A 120 19.86 -11.42 -2.87
C THR A 120 20.14 -12.53 -3.89
N LEU A 121 19.26 -12.73 -4.86
CA LEU A 121 19.45 -13.70 -5.94
C LEU A 121 20.64 -13.33 -6.83
N ALA A 122 20.81 -12.05 -7.17
CA ALA A 122 21.94 -11.57 -7.95
C ALA A 122 23.27 -11.89 -7.25
N ILE A 123 23.37 -11.59 -5.94
CA ILE A 123 24.56 -11.93 -5.14
C ILE A 123 24.84 -13.44 -5.23
N LEU A 124 23.84 -14.28 -5.03
CA LEU A 124 23.99 -15.73 -5.09
C LEU A 124 24.57 -16.19 -6.44
N ILE A 125 24.00 -15.70 -7.55
CA ILE A 125 24.43 -16.02 -8.92
C ILE A 125 25.90 -15.61 -9.13
N PHE A 126 26.28 -14.40 -8.73
CA PHE A 126 27.67 -13.94 -8.86
C PHE A 126 28.64 -14.81 -8.08
N GLY A 127 28.28 -15.22 -6.87
CA GLY A 127 29.11 -16.11 -6.07
C GLY A 127 29.33 -17.48 -6.68
N TYR A 128 28.27 -18.07 -7.24
CA TYR A 128 28.40 -19.32 -8.00
C TYR A 128 29.26 -19.14 -9.25
N GLY A 129 29.11 -18.04 -9.97
CA GLY A 129 29.95 -17.71 -11.13
C GLY A 129 31.44 -17.63 -10.77
N ILE A 130 31.79 -16.93 -9.69
CA ILE A 130 33.17 -16.83 -9.20
C ILE A 130 33.71 -18.21 -8.78
N ALA A 131 32.92 -19.00 -8.08
CA ALA A 131 33.31 -20.35 -7.65
C ALA A 131 33.57 -21.27 -8.86
N TRP A 132 32.74 -21.18 -9.90
CA TRP A 132 32.90 -21.94 -11.14
C TRP A 132 34.18 -21.55 -11.89
N ILE A 133 34.45 -20.26 -12.05
CA ILE A 133 35.68 -19.75 -12.67
C ILE A 133 36.92 -20.26 -11.91
N ARG A 134 36.89 -20.18 -10.57
CA ARG A 134 38.00 -20.66 -9.73
C ARG A 134 38.25 -22.15 -9.89
N ALA A 135 37.20 -22.97 -9.96
CA ALA A 135 37.33 -24.42 -10.18
C ALA A 135 37.94 -24.72 -11.56
N GLY A 136 37.54 -23.98 -12.60
CA GLY A 136 38.11 -24.11 -13.95
C GLY A 136 39.63 -23.89 -13.97
N PHE A 137 40.13 -22.86 -13.29
CA PHE A 137 41.57 -22.59 -13.21
C PHE A 137 42.35 -23.63 -12.38
N GLN A 138 41.73 -24.27 -11.40
CA GLN A 138 42.40 -25.29 -10.58
C GLN A 138 42.58 -26.60 -11.34
N ASN A 139 41.61 -26.98 -12.17
CA ASN A 139 41.67 -28.23 -12.94
C ASN A 139 42.70 -28.20 -14.08
N HIS A 140 43.12 -27.03 -14.55
CA HIS A 140 44.14 -26.90 -15.62
C HIS A 140 45.59 -27.08 -15.09
N LYS A 141 45.80 -27.09 -13.78
CA LYS A 141 47.14 -27.27 -13.17
C LYS A 141 47.45 -28.73 -12.80
N SER A 142 46.50 -29.65 -13.02
CA SER A 142 46.67 -31.11 -12.86
C SER A 142 46.91 -31.76 -14.21
#